data_AF-A0A933ZYJ9-F1
#
_entry.id   AF-A0A933ZYJ9-F1
#
_cell.length_a   1.000
_cell.length_b   1.000
_cell.length_c   1.000
_cell.angle_alpha   90.00
_cell.angle_beta   90.00
_cell.angle_gamma   90.00
#
_symmetry.space_group_name_H-M   'P 1'
#
loop_
_entity.id
_entity.type
_entity.pdbx_description
1 polymer ?
#
loop_
_entity_poly.entity_id
_entity_poly.type
_entity_poly.pdbx_seq_one_letter_code
_entity_poly.pdbx_strand_id
1 'polypeptide(L)'
;MSTGARLSVLLCLAGAGGLAARPAQADCPEPEVNGIQPCDTVLKPAMINAGSGTLGSAGWAIKTMHAGVDASSQVVAGWVPCVILSAVATTESGWHQFGYVPCGQSAATLISFDCGYGIGQITSGMDGSDGFSPSRVASDAVYNLSVSVNILISKWEYTAAVDPNDPRIAEDWYFALWGYNGLALKNNPNTHPNTVGTYYDPDNPAYPRSDYAYQEVVYGYALHPPTGSDGQPRWPSTKITHIDFSEICDACANPGGSLVVSRPSPEHSGDCVASGPDWAAQYVSQSFPLSGQGALTLHVGETAAASIVLKNTGLKAWNSQTRLATTGPRDRASPFAGPDWLAPHR
;
A
#
# COMPACT_ATOMS: atom_id res chain seq x y z
N MET A 1 29.50 46.68 -18.37
CA MET A 1 28.21 47.37 -18.24
C MET A 1 27.11 46.35 -18.41
N SER A 2 26.20 46.32 -17.44
CA SER A 2 25.13 45.33 -17.24
C SER A 2 24.11 45.32 -18.39
N THR A 3 23.80 44.13 -18.92
CA THR A 3 22.57 43.85 -19.66
C THR A 3 21.76 42.81 -18.87
N GLY A 4 20.97 43.30 -17.92
CA GLY A 4 19.99 42.48 -17.20
C GLY A 4 18.80 42.15 -18.09
N ALA A 5 18.59 40.86 -18.36
CA ALA A 5 17.38 40.36 -18.98
C ALA A 5 16.25 40.31 -17.92
N ARG A 6 15.10 40.91 -18.25
CA ARG A 6 13.88 40.87 -17.45
C ARG A 6 13.27 39.47 -17.49
N LEU A 7 13.11 38.85 -16.33
CA LEU A 7 12.29 37.65 -16.15
C LEU A 7 10.84 38.09 -15.92
N SER A 8 10.00 37.96 -16.95
CA SER A 8 8.55 38.10 -16.82
C SER A 8 7.99 36.85 -16.18
N VAL A 9 7.66 36.91 -14.89
CA VAL A 9 6.90 35.86 -14.20
C VAL A 9 5.43 36.06 -14.59
N LEU A 10 4.91 35.12 -15.37
CA LEU A 10 3.47 35.02 -15.65
C LEU A 10 2.80 34.48 -14.38
N LEU A 11 2.31 35.39 -13.55
CA LEU A 11 1.44 35.06 -12.42
C LEU A 11 0.08 34.67 -13.02
N CYS A 12 -0.17 33.36 -13.21
CA CYS A 12 -1.52 32.87 -13.45
C CYS A 12 -2.33 33.07 -12.17
N LEU A 13 -2.92 34.25 -12.03
CA LEU A 13 -4.13 34.46 -11.23
C LEU A 13 -5.23 33.64 -11.90
N ALA A 14 -5.35 32.37 -11.51
CA ALA A 14 -6.58 31.63 -11.73
C ALA A 14 -7.67 32.41 -10.98
N GLY A 15 -8.56 33.04 -11.75
CA GLY A 15 -9.68 33.78 -11.21
C GLY A 15 -10.45 32.91 -10.24
N ALA A 16 -10.95 33.54 -9.17
CA ALA A 16 -11.93 32.97 -8.27
C ALA A 16 -13.21 32.65 -9.07
N GLY A 17 -13.20 31.53 -9.80
CA GLY A 17 -14.42 30.83 -10.16
C GLY A 17 -15.04 30.41 -8.84
N GLY A 18 -16.22 30.97 -8.54
CA GLY A 18 -16.94 30.69 -7.30
C GLY A 18 -16.94 29.18 -7.06
N LEU A 19 -16.34 28.78 -5.95
CA LEU A 19 -16.57 27.45 -5.39
C LEU A 19 -18.08 27.34 -5.28
N ALA A 20 -18.68 26.49 -6.11
CA ALA A 20 -20.04 26.03 -5.88
C ALA A 20 -20.09 25.64 -4.40
N ALA A 21 -21.03 26.23 -3.65
CA ALA A 21 -21.23 25.86 -2.25
C ALA A 21 -21.30 24.33 -2.19
N ARG A 22 -20.42 23.71 -1.39
CA ARG A 22 -20.42 22.24 -1.17
C ARG A 22 -21.86 21.82 -0.83
N PRO A 23 -22.62 21.15 -1.72
CA PRO A 23 -23.92 20.64 -1.33
C PRO A 23 -23.70 19.31 -0.58
N ALA A 24 -24.54 19.06 0.44
CA ALA A 24 -24.73 17.79 1.15
C ALA A 24 -23.85 17.40 2.36
N GLN A 25 -22.90 18.23 2.83
CA GLN A 25 -22.21 17.91 4.10
C GLN A 25 -23.12 18.07 5.35
N ALA A 26 -24.17 18.90 5.26
CA ALA A 26 -25.11 19.15 6.35
C ALA A 26 -26.05 17.97 6.66
N ASP A 27 -26.16 16.99 5.75
CA ASP A 27 -27.08 15.85 5.87
C ASP A 27 -26.37 14.54 6.25
N CYS A 28 -25.04 14.58 6.41
CA CYS A 28 -24.28 13.41 6.82
C CYS A 28 -24.48 13.12 8.33
N PRO A 29 -24.50 11.83 8.76
CA PRO A 29 -24.91 11.48 10.13
C PRO A 29 -24.06 12.04 11.27
N GLU A 30 -22.77 12.29 11.02
CA GLU A 30 -21.80 12.77 11.99
C GLU A 30 -21.17 14.09 11.49
N PRO A 31 -21.06 15.13 12.33
CA PRO A 31 -20.41 16.37 11.93
C PRO A 31 -18.92 16.17 11.62
N GLU A 32 -18.38 17.00 10.71
CA GLU A 32 -16.93 17.08 10.54
C GLU A 32 -16.23 17.64 11.79
N VAL A 33 -15.00 17.21 12.01
CA VAL A 33 -14.14 17.71 13.09
C VAL A 33 -12.87 18.28 12.48
N ASN A 34 -12.40 19.42 13.00
CA ASN A 34 -11.08 19.93 12.64
C ASN A 34 -10.00 19.11 13.34
N GLY A 35 -9.01 18.65 12.57
CA GLY A 35 -7.86 17.91 13.09
C GLY A 35 -6.63 18.07 12.22
N ILE A 36 -5.53 17.50 12.69
CA ILE A 36 -4.23 17.55 12.01
C ILE A 36 -4.07 16.28 11.18
N GLN A 37 -3.82 16.42 9.88
CA GLN A 37 -3.56 15.28 9.00
C GLN A 37 -2.33 14.48 9.49
N PRO A 38 -2.49 13.18 9.85
CA PRO A 38 -1.37 12.39 10.32
C PRO A 38 -0.29 12.19 9.24
N CYS A 39 0.97 12.17 9.66
CA CYS A 39 2.11 11.86 8.79
C CYS A 39 2.33 10.35 8.65
N ASP A 40 3.11 9.94 7.65
CA ASP A 40 3.41 8.52 7.42
C ASP A 40 4.10 7.85 8.61
N THR A 41 4.83 8.61 9.44
CA THR A 41 5.42 8.11 10.70
C THR A 41 4.38 7.61 11.70
N VAL A 42 3.14 8.10 11.61
CA VAL A 42 1.98 7.62 12.38
C VAL A 42 1.21 6.57 11.59
N LEU A 43 0.96 6.82 10.31
CA LEU A 43 0.07 5.97 9.50
C LEU A 43 0.69 4.60 9.15
N LYS A 44 1.97 4.53 8.82
CA LYS A 44 2.66 3.24 8.51
C LYS A 44 2.51 2.22 9.66
N PRO A 45 2.90 2.52 10.91
CA PRO A 45 2.68 1.58 12.01
C PRO A 45 1.20 1.37 12.34
N ALA A 46 0.33 2.37 12.14
CA ALA A 46 -1.10 2.20 12.35
C ALA A 46 -1.72 1.16 11.40
N MET A 47 -1.34 1.12 10.12
CA MET A 47 -1.81 0.10 9.17
C MET A 47 -1.44 -1.31 9.63
N ILE A 48 -0.19 -1.51 10.07
CA ILE A 48 0.30 -2.80 10.57
C ILE A 48 -0.45 -3.20 11.84
N ASN A 49 -0.58 -2.28 12.79
CA ASN A 49 -1.19 -2.58 14.08
C ASN A 49 -2.71 -2.76 13.99
N ALA A 50 -3.38 -2.01 13.13
CA ALA A 50 -4.81 -2.17 12.85
C ALA A 50 -5.08 -3.54 12.23
N GLY A 51 -4.37 -3.87 11.14
CA GLY A 51 -4.55 -5.13 10.42
C GLY A 51 -4.21 -6.36 11.27
N SER A 52 -3.26 -6.24 12.20
CA SER A 52 -2.89 -7.34 13.12
C SER A 52 -3.70 -7.39 14.42
N GLY A 53 -4.65 -6.47 14.63
CA GLY A 53 -5.45 -6.40 15.86
C GLY A 53 -4.68 -5.98 17.12
N THR A 54 -3.55 -5.27 16.98
CA THR A 54 -2.65 -4.91 18.08
C THR A 54 -2.76 -3.46 18.55
N LEU A 55 -3.78 -2.71 18.09
CA LEU A 55 -4.00 -1.31 18.50
C LEU A 55 -4.40 -1.12 19.97
N GLY A 56 -4.89 -2.17 20.65
CA GLY A 56 -5.42 -2.05 22.01
C GLY A 56 -6.55 -1.01 22.09
N SER A 57 -6.52 -0.14 23.11
CA SER A 57 -7.54 0.90 23.31
C SER A 57 -7.48 2.06 22.30
N ALA A 58 -6.44 2.14 21.48
CA ALA A 58 -6.36 3.15 20.42
C ALA A 58 -7.36 2.86 19.28
N GLY A 59 -7.69 1.60 19.04
CA GLY A 59 -8.68 1.18 18.04
C GLY A 59 -10.03 0.79 18.65
N TRP A 60 -10.97 0.47 17.78
CA TRP A 60 -12.10 -0.39 18.10
C TRP A 60 -11.63 -1.84 18.19
N ALA A 61 -12.27 -2.64 19.05
CA ALA A 61 -11.90 -4.03 19.22
C ALA A 61 -12.11 -4.80 17.90
N ILE A 62 -11.05 -5.47 17.42
CA ILE A 62 -11.12 -6.25 16.18
C ILE A 62 -11.90 -7.55 16.43
N LYS A 63 -12.86 -7.83 15.54
CA LYS A 63 -13.71 -9.02 15.58
C LYS A 63 -12.87 -10.27 15.24
N THR A 64 -13.31 -11.43 15.70
CA THR A 64 -12.82 -12.72 15.17
C THR A 64 -13.35 -12.94 13.76
N MET A 65 -12.73 -13.85 13.02
CA MET A 65 -13.11 -14.20 11.65
C MET A 65 -12.92 -15.70 11.39
N HIS A 66 -13.44 -16.23 10.29
CA HIS A 66 -13.20 -17.60 9.85
C HIS A 66 -12.01 -17.67 8.90
N ALA A 67 -11.15 -18.68 9.09
CA ALA A 67 -10.13 -19.10 8.13
C ALA A 67 -10.41 -20.54 7.73
N GLY A 68 -10.13 -20.94 6.49
CA GLY A 68 -10.60 -22.23 5.96
C GLY A 68 -11.96 -22.13 5.28
N VAL A 69 -12.24 -23.08 4.39
CA VAL A 69 -13.56 -23.31 3.78
C VAL A 69 -14.16 -24.64 4.25
N ASP A 70 -15.48 -24.77 4.19
CA ASP A 70 -16.23 -25.99 4.55
C ASP A 70 -15.78 -26.63 5.88
N ALA A 71 -15.43 -27.92 5.87
CA ALA A 71 -15.01 -28.68 7.04
C ALA A 71 -13.67 -28.23 7.64
N SER A 72 -12.88 -27.43 6.92
CA SER A 72 -11.63 -26.85 7.42
C SER A 72 -11.80 -25.48 8.09
N SER A 73 -13.01 -24.91 8.01
CA SER A 73 -13.30 -23.58 8.55
C SER A 73 -13.17 -23.55 10.08
N GLN A 74 -12.44 -22.56 10.59
CA GLN A 74 -12.19 -22.35 12.01
C GLN A 74 -12.20 -20.87 12.35
N VAL A 75 -12.67 -20.54 13.56
CA VAL A 75 -12.63 -19.17 14.08
C VAL A 75 -11.21 -18.83 14.53
N VAL A 76 -10.65 -17.75 13.97
CA VAL A 76 -9.34 -17.20 14.28
C VAL A 76 -9.44 -15.75 14.76
N ALA A 77 -8.35 -15.22 15.30
CA ALA A 77 -8.25 -13.79 15.57
C ALA A 77 -8.37 -13.00 14.26
N GLY A 78 -9.06 -11.86 14.29
CA GLY A 78 -9.20 -11.01 13.11
C GLY A 78 -7.85 -10.53 12.59
N TRP A 79 -7.67 -10.62 11.29
CA TRP A 79 -6.47 -10.22 10.59
C TRP A 79 -6.86 -9.56 9.28
N VAL A 80 -6.16 -8.51 8.86
CA VAL A 80 -6.18 -7.98 7.50
C VAL A 80 -4.71 -7.72 7.12
N PRO A 81 -4.21 -8.28 6.01
CA PRO A 81 -2.84 -8.05 5.61
C PRO A 81 -2.59 -6.56 5.39
N CYS A 82 -1.46 -6.05 5.88
CA CYS A 82 -1.21 -4.62 5.82
C CYS A 82 -1.14 -4.09 4.38
N VAL A 83 -0.72 -4.88 3.38
CA VAL A 83 -0.74 -4.46 1.97
C VAL A 83 -2.17 -4.17 1.51
N ILE A 84 -3.12 -5.02 1.92
CA ILE A 84 -4.54 -4.87 1.60
C ILE A 84 -5.09 -3.62 2.28
N LEU A 85 -4.90 -3.47 3.60
CA LEU A 85 -5.39 -2.29 4.32
C LEU A 85 -4.78 -0.98 3.80
N SER A 86 -3.48 -0.99 3.49
CA SER A 86 -2.75 0.16 2.96
C SER A 86 -3.23 0.56 1.56
N ALA A 87 -3.46 -0.42 0.69
CA ALA A 87 -3.96 -0.21 -0.66
C ALA A 87 -5.43 0.22 -0.66
N VAL A 88 -6.28 -0.34 0.22
CA VAL A 88 -7.65 0.15 0.45
C VAL A 88 -7.63 1.61 0.90
N ALA A 89 -6.90 1.96 1.95
CA ALA A 89 -6.81 3.35 2.42
C ALA A 89 -6.28 4.31 1.34
N THR A 90 -5.42 3.83 0.44
CA THR A 90 -4.95 4.61 -0.72
C THR A 90 -6.07 4.80 -1.74
N THR A 91 -6.78 3.73 -2.05
CA THR A 91 -7.90 3.70 -2.99
C THR A 91 -9.07 4.59 -2.52
N GLU A 92 -9.30 4.64 -1.21
CA GLU A 92 -10.37 5.42 -0.60
C GLU A 92 -10.02 6.91 -0.45
N SER A 93 -8.83 7.23 0.07
CA SER A 93 -8.51 8.62 0.44
C SER A 93 -7.07 9.05 0.14
N GLY A 94 -6.21 8.17 -0.39
CA GLY A 94 -4.78 8.46 -0.52
C GLY A 94 -4.07 8.60 0.84
N TRP A 95 -4.61 7.98 1.90
CA TRP A 95 -4.20 8.10 3.30
C TRP A 95 -4.58 9.42 4.01
N HIS A 96 -5.69 10.04 3.63
CA HIS A 96 -6.15 11.31 4.23
C HIS A 96 -7.31 11.11 5.21
N GLN A 97 -7.10 11.53 6.46
CA GLN A 97 -8.17 11.65 7.46
C GLN A 97 -8.82 13.03 7.42
N PHE A 98 -8.03 14.07 7.18
CA PHE A 98 -8.47 15.47 7.22
C PHE A 98 -8.07 16.18 5.94
N GLY A 99 -9.06 16.52 5.11
CA GLY A 99 -8.88 17.19 3.80
C GLY A 99 -7.82 16.55 2.90
N TYR A 100 -7.55 17.16 1.75
CA TYR A 100 -6.38 16.81 0.93
C TYR A 100 -5.25 17.81 1.20
N VAL A 101 -4.80 17.85 2.46
CA VAL A 101 -3.73 18.74 2.91
C VAL A 101 -2.46 17.94 3.24
N PRO A 102 -1.27 18.55 3.13
CA PRO A 102 -0.04 17.92 3.58
C PRO A 102 -0.12 17.49 5.05
N CYS A 103 0.61 16.44 5.41
CA CYS A 103 0.64 16.00 6.80
C CYS A 103 1.15 17.10 7.74
N GLY A 104 0.63 17.12 8.97
CA GLY A 104 0.90 18.17 9.96
C GLY A 104 0.05 19.44 9.76
N GLN A 105 -0.69 19.58 8.66
CA GLN A 105 -1.62 20.68 8.45
C GLN A 105 -3.00 20.37 9.04
N SER A 106 -3.69 21.43 9.48
CA SER A 106 -5.06 21.33 9.97
C SER A 106 -6.06 21.41 8.82
N ALA A 107 -7.04 20.53 8.84
CA ALA A 107 -8.22 20.57 7.98
C ALA A 107 -9.41 19.92 8.70
N ALA A 108 -10.61 20.12 8.16
CA ALA A 108 -11.77 19.37 8.62
C ALA A 108 -11.71 17.91 8.12
N THR A 109 -12.44 17.02 8.79
CA THR A 109 -12.59 15.61 8.40
C THR A 109 -12.86 15.50 6.89
N LEU A 110 -12.13 14.61 6.21
CA LEU A 110 -12.42 14.31 4.82
C LEU A 110 -13.76 13.56 4.73
N ILE A 111 -14.78 14.20 4.16
CA ILE A 111 -16.11 13.61 3.95
C ILE A 111 -16.44 13.65 2.46
N SER A 112 -16.71 12.49 1.86
CA SER A 112 -17.14 12.36 0.47
C SER A 112 -18.62 12.68 0.27
N PHE A 113 -19.05 12.79 -1.00
CA PHE A 113 -20.44 13.12 -1.36
C PHE A 113 -21.47 12.08 -0.89
N ASP A 114 -21.03 10.85 -0.61
CA ASP A 114 -21.84 9.74 -0.09
C ASP A 114 -21.66 9.54 1.42
N CYS A 115 -21.17 10.56 2.13
CA CYS A 115 -20.92 10.54 3.57
C CYS A 115 -19.93 9.44 4.00
N GLY A 116 -18.89 9.17 3.22
CA GLY A 116 -17.74 8.38 3.63
C GLY A 116 -16.74 9.22 4.42
N TYR A 117 -16.33 8.76 5.59
CA TYR A 117 -15.49 9.53 6.52
C TYR A 117 -14.05 9.06 6.56
N GLY A 118 -13.13 10.02 6.42
CA GLY A 118 -11.72 9.90 6.77
C GLY A 118 -10.94 8.88 5.93
N ILE A 119 -9.88 8.34 6.52
CA ILE A 119 -8.86 7.57 5.79
C ILE A 119 -9.42 6.32 5.09
N GLY A 120 -10.40 5.65 5.69
CA GLY A 120 -11.07 4.47 5.15
C GLY A 120 -12.40 4.75 4.43
N GLN A 121 -12.83 6.02 4.33
CA GLN A 121 -14.12 6.44 3.76
C GLN A 121 -15.31 5.62 4.30
N ILE A 122 -15.42 5.53 5.63
CA ILE A 122 -16.45 4.71 6.29
C ILE A 122 -17.81 5.39 6.19
N THR A 123 -18.80 4.72 5.60
CA THR A 123 -20.19 5.22 5.49
C THR A 123 -21.16 4.46 6.40
N SER A 124 -21.11 3.12 6.39
CA SER A 124 -22.02 2.27 7.17
C SER A 124 -21.75 2.39 8.67
N GLY A 125 -22.82 2.45 9.47
CA GLY A 125 -22.74 2.54 10.93
C GLY A 125 -22.43 3.93 11.48
N MET A 126 -22.24 4.94 10.63
CA MET A 126 -21.97 6.32 11.04
C MET A 126 -23.15 7.01 11.75
N ASP A 127 -24.34 6.43 11.69
CA ASP A 127 -25.50 6.82 12.51
C ASP A 127 -25.46 6.25 13.95
N GLY A 128 -24.40 5.50 14.29
CA GLY A 128 -24.21 4.87 15.59
C GLY A 128 -24.81 3.47 15.73
N SER A 129 -25.33 2.88 14.63
CA SER A 129 -26.00 1.57 14.67
C SER A 129 -25.04 0.38 14.84
N ASP A 130 -23.75 0.51 14.50
CA ASP A 130 -22.80 -0.60 14.43
C ASP A 130 -21.88 -0.74 15.67
N GLY A 131 -22.10 0.05 16.72
CA GLY A 131 -21.43 -0.10 18.03
C GLY A 131 -20.00 0.43 18.11
N PHE A 132 -19.42 0.94 17.02
CA PHE A 132 -18.26 1.83 17.08
C PHE A 132 -18.71 3.28 17.36
N SER A 133 -17.77 4.18 17.63
CA SER A 133 -18.03 5.60 17.86
C SER A 133 -17.86 6.41 16.57
N PRO A 134 -18.93 6.94 15.96
CA PRO A 134 -18.85 7.73 14.73
C PRO A 134 -17.97 8.98 14.90
N SER A 135 -18.06 9.67 16.04
CA SER A 135 -17.22 10.82 16.35
C SER A 135 -15.72 10.48 16.39
N ARG A 136 -15.33 9.28 16.84
CA ARG A 136 -13.94 8.81 16.72
C ARG A 136 -13.56 8.46 15.28
N VAL A 137 -14.47 7.89 14.48
CA VAL A 137 -14.21 7.64 13.04
C VAL A 137 -13.93 8.96 12.30
N ALA A 138 -14.65 10.02 12.63
CA ALA A 138 -14.45 11.34 12.03
C ALA A 138 -13.15 12.04 12.48
N SER A 139 -12.68 11.78 13.70
CA SER A 139 -11.58 12.56 14.32
C SER A 139 -10.25 11.80 14.51
N ASP A 140 -10.21 10.48 14.33
CA ASP A 140 -9.04 9.66 14.65
C ASP A 140 -8.78 8.65 13.54
N ALA A 141 -7.69 8.87 12.79
CA ALA A 141 -7.28 7.99 11.70
C ALA A 141 -6.99 6.56 12.16
N VAL A 142 -6.45 6.37 13.36
CA VAL A 142 -6.15 5.03 13.90
C VAL A 142 -7.43 4.29 14.24
N TYR A 143 -8.40 4.99 14.83
CA TYR A 143 -9.72 4.42 15.08
C TYR A 143 -10.47 4.12 13.79
N ASN A 144 -10.44 5.04 12.82
CA ASN A 144 -11.01 4.86 11.48
C ASN A 144 -10.46 3.58 10.82
N LEU A 145 -9.14 3.37 10.83
CA LEU A 145 -8.52 2.14 10.30
C LEU A 145 -9.00 0.87 10.99
N SER A 146 -9.17 0.87 12.32
CA SER A 146 -9.71 -0.29 13.04
C SER A 146 -11.16 -0.61 12.65
N VAL A 147 -11.97 0.40 12.33
CA VAL A 147 -13.33 0.21 11.82
C VAL A 147 -13.29 -0.33 10.38
N SER A 148 -12.39 0.19 9.52
CA SER A 148 -12.17 -0.39 8.17
C SER A 148 -11.78 -1.87 8.22
N VAL A 149 -10.91 -2.26 9.17
CA VAL A 149 -10.56 -3.68 9.39
C VAL A 149 -11.78 -4.52 9.74
N ASN A 150 -12.63 -4.05 10.67
CA ASN A 150 -13.85 -4.77 11.03
C ASN A 150 -14.89 -4.81 9.89
N ILE A 151 -14.93 -3.80 9.02
CA ILE A 151 -15.75 -3.83 7.81
C ILE A 151 -15.20 -4.88 6.84
N LEU A 152 -13.89 -4.89 6.56
CA LEU A 152 -13.25 -5.91 5.72
C LEU A 152 -13.51 -7.32 6.24
N ILE A 153 -13.35 -7.55 7.55
CA ILE A 153 -13.72 -8.83 8.18
C ILE A 153 -15.20 -9.14 7.96
N SER A 154 -16.11 -8.18 8.16
CA SER A 154 -17.53 -8.42 7.90
C SER A 154 -17.82 -8.76 6.43
N LYS A 155 -17.02 -8.27 5.48
CA LYS A 155 -17.13 -8.64 4.05
C LYS A 155 -16.55 -10.01 3.78
N TRP A 156 -15.39 -10.33 4.34
CA TRP A 156 -14.79 -11.65 4.31
C TRP A 156 -15.77 -12.74 4.74
N GLU A 157 -16.52 -12.51 5.81
CA GLU A 157 -17.55 -13.43 6.31
C GLU A 157 -18.79 -13.57 5.41
N TYR A 158 -19.05 -12.57 4.56
CA TYR A 158 -20.32 -12.46 3.82
C TYR A 158 -20.19 -12.82 2.33
N THR A 159 -19.02 -12.58 1.74
CA THR A 159 -18.80 -12.74 0.31
C THR A 159 -18.29 -14.14 -0.04
N ALA A 160 -18.13 -14.41 -1.34
CA ALA A 160 -17.45 -15.61 -1.82
C ALA A 160 -16.05 -15.75 -1.20
N ALA A 161 -15.50 -16.96 -1.20
CA ALA A 161 -14.18 -17.26 -0.68
C ALA A 161 -13.21 -17.71 -1.79
N VAL A 162 -11.92 -17.55 -1.51
CA VAL A 162 -10.83 -18.16 -2.28
C VAL A 162 -10.29 -19.30 -1.42
N ASP A 163 -10.26 -20.55 -1.91
CA ASP A 163 -9.80 -21.73 -1.13
C ASP A 163 -8.26 -21.71 -0.95
N PRO A 164 -7.68 -21.90 0.25
CA PRO A 164 -8.30 -22.25 1.54
C PRO A 164 -8.71 -21.12 2.49
N ASN A 165 -8.93 -19.91 2.01
CA ASN A 165 -9.48 -18.79 2.79
C ASN A 165 -8.58 -18.48 4.00
N ASP A 166 -7.31 -18.25 3.71
CA ASP A 166 -6.27 -17.90 4.67
C ASP A 166 -6.15 -16.38 4.75
N PRO A 167 -6.51 -15.75 5.89
CA PRO A 167 -6.48 -14.30 6.02
C PRO A 167 -5.06 -13.71 5.92
N ARG A 168 -4.00 -14.51 5.95
CA ARG A 168 -2.61 -14.07 5.73
C ARG A 168 -2.26 -13.85 4.25
N ILE A 169 -3.01 -14.46 3.34
CA ILE A 169 -2.73 -14.42 1.90
C ILE A 169 -3.53 -13.28 1.27
N ALA A 170 -2.84 -12.41 0.51
CA ALA A 170 -3.44 -11.21 -0.05
C ALA A 170 -4.52 -11.54 -1.09
N GLU A 171 -4.27 -12.56 -1.91
CA GLU A 171 -5.18 -13.05 -2.94
C GLU A 171 -6.56 -13.41 -2.38
N ASP A 172 -6.61 -13.97 -1.17
CA ASP A 172 -7.85 -14.47 -0.57
C ASP A 172 -8.83 -13.36 -0.17
N TRP A 173 -8.35 -12.11 -0.07
CA TRP A 173 -9.19 -10.95 0.23
C TRP A 173 -9.99 -10.43 -0.96
N TYR A 174 -9.86 -11.04 -2.16
CA TYR A 174 -10.43 -10.53 -3.40
C TYR A 174 -11.92 -10.17 -3.29
N PHE A 175 -12.74 -11.08 -2.75
CA PHE A 175 -14.18 -10.85 -2.64
C PHE A 175 -14.55 -9.94 -1.49
N ALA A 176 -13.77 -9.93 -0.40
CA ALA A 176 -13.96 -8.95 0.67
C ALA A 176 -13.71 -7.52 0.16
N LEU A 177 -12.74 -7.32 -0.74
CA LEU A 177 -12.49 -6.05 -1.41
C LEU A 177 -13.64 -5.64 -2.33
N TRP A 178 -14.19 -6.58 -3.11
CA TRP A 178 -15.42 -6.34 -3.87
C TRP A 178 -16.53 -5.85 -2.94
N GLY A 179 -16.75 -6.54 -1.83
CA GLY A 179 -17.75 -6.20 -0.83
C GLY A 179 -17.50 -4.88 -0.09
N TYR A 180 -16.23 -4.47 0.08
CA TYR A 180 -15.85 -3.24 0.77
C TYR A 180 -16.30 -2.01 -0.02
N ASN A 181 -16.01 -1.97 -1.33
CA ASN A 181 -16.51 -0.90 -2.20
C ASN A 181 -18.02 -1.02 -2.45
N GLY A 182 -18.51 -2.26 -2.56
CA GLY A 182 -19.92 -2.57 -2.75
C GLY A 182 -20.15 -3.69 -3.75
N LEU A 183 -21.11 -4.56 -3.47
CA LEU A 183 -21.55 -5.62 -4.37
C LEU A 183 -22.36 -5.05 -5.52
N ALA A 184 -21.65 -4.51 -6.51
CA ALA A 184 -22.18 -3.84 -7.68
C ALA A 184 -21.59 -4.43 -8.96
N LEU A 185 -22.34 -4.35 -10.07
CA LEU A 185 -21.90 -4.86 -11.37
C LEU A 185 -20.58 -4.23 -11.82
N LYS A 186 -20.36 -2.94 -11.51
CA LYS A 186 -19.10 -2.24 -11.85
C LYS A 186 -17.87 -2.88 -11.20
N ASN A 187 -18.03 -3.64 -10.11
CA ASN A 187 -16.91 -4.27 -9.42
C ASN A 187 -16.69 -5.72 -9.90
N ASN A 188 -17.43 -6.17 -10.91
CA ASN A 188 -17.17 -7.42 -11.61
C ASN A 188 -16.09 -7.20 -12.67
N PRO A 189 -14.92 -7.86 -12.58
CA PRO A 189 -13.82 -7.68 -13.53
C PRO A 189 -14.20 -8.11 -14.97
N ASN A 190 -15.11 -9.07 -15.14
CA ASN A 190 -15.58 -9.53 -16.46
C ASN A 190 -16.38 -8.44 -17.22
N THR A 191 -16.82 -7.38 -16.54
CA THR A 191 -17.53 -6.26 -17.16
C THR A 191 -16.62 -5.14 -17.66
N HIS A 192 -15.30 -5.30 -17.53
CA HIS A 192 -14.27 -4.34 -17.97
C HIS A 192 -13.37 -4.92 -19.08
N PRO A 193 -13.88 -5.05 -20.32
CA PRO A 193 -13.18 -5.81 -21.36
C PRO A 193 -11.82 -5.23 -21.77
N ASN A 194 -11.56 -3.95 -21.53
CA ASN A 194 -10.30 -3.30 -21.90
C ASN A 194 -9.18 -3.47 -20.85
N THR A 195 -9.53 -3.87 -19.64
CA THR A 195 -8.61 -3.94 -18.49
C THR A 195 -8.68 -5.28 -17.76
N VAL A 196 -9.52 -6.21 -18.24
CA VAL A 196 -9.61 -7.57 -17.71
C VAL A 196 -8.23 -8.24 -17.67
N GLY A 197 -7.87 -8.75 -16.50
CA GLY A 197 -6.59 -9.42 -16.27
C GLY A 197 -5.40 -8.47 -16.16
N THR A 198 -5.63 -7.16 -16.01
CA THR A 198 -4.59 -6.15 -15.79
C THR A 198 -4.80 -5.40 -14.49
N TYR A 199 -3.71 -4.95 -13.88
CA TYR A 199 -3.74 -4.09 -12.69
C TYR A 199 -3.86 -2.62 -13.09
N TYR A 200 -4.48 -1.82 -12.23
CA TYR A 200 -4.37 -0.38 -12.34
C TYR A 200 -2.91 0.06 -12.12
N ASP A 201 -2.39 0.92 -13.01
CA ASP A 201 -1.09 1.56 -12.86
C ASP A 201 -1.31 3.09 -12.75
N PRO A 202 -1.05 3.70 -11.58
CA PRO A 202 -1.24 5.13 -11.38
C PRO A 202 -0.33 6.01 -12.24
N ASP A 203 0.78 5.46 -12.76
CA ASP A 203 1.71 6.17 -13.64
C ASP A 203 1.37 5.99 -15.13
N ASN A 204 0.35 5.17 -15.46
CA ASN A 204 -0.10 4.96 -16.83
C ASN A 204 -1.34 5.80 -17.16
N PRO A 205 -1.20 6.91 -17.93
CA PRO A 205 -2.32 7.78 -18.25
C PRO A 205 -3.29 7.18 -19.29
N ALA A 206 -2.97 6.04 -19.91
CA ALA A 206 -3.81 5.45 -20.96
C ALA A 206 -5.10 4.81 -20.41
N TYR A 207 -5.09 4.37 -19.15
CA TYR A 207 -6.21 3.67 -18.53
C TYR A 207 -6.55 4.33 -17.19
N PRO A 208 -7.55 5.24 -17.16
CA PRO A 208 -7.95 5.87 -15.91
C PRO A 208 -8.51 4.85 -14.92
N ARG A 209 -8.43 5.17 -13.63
CA ARG A 209 -8.93 4.32 -12.54
C ARG A 209 -10.38 3.85 -12.74
N SER A 210 -11.23 4.64 -13.40
CA SER A 210 -12.63 4.32 -13.68
C SER A 210 -12.84 3.09 -14.58
N ASP A 211 -11.80 2.67 -15.29
CA ASP A 211 -11.86 1.57 -16.24
C ASP A 211 -11.58 0.22 -15.58
N TYR A 212 -11.36 0.19 -14.27
CA TYR A 212 -11.02 -1.01 -13.50
C TYR A 212 -12.11 -1.33 -12.48
N ALA A 213 -12.32 -2.61 -12.22
CA ALA A 213 -13.02 -3.05 -11.01
C ALA A 213 -12.22 -2.63 -9.77
N TYR A 214 -12.91 -2.41 -8.64
CA TYR A 214 -12.28 -1.89 -7.42
C TYR A 214 -11.09 -2.74 -6.94
N GLN A 215 -11.21 -4.06 -7.00
CA GLN A 215 -10.18 -5.02 -6.61
C GLN A 215 -8.89 -4.81 -7.42
N GLU A 216 -9.01 -4.55 -8.72
CA GLU A 216 -7.86 -4.32 -9.60
C GLU A 216 -7.18 -2.97 -9.35
N VAL A 217 -7.94 -2.00 -8.83
CA VAL A 217 -7.37 -0.75 -8.33
C VAL A 217 -6.58 -0.99 -7.04
N VAL A 218 -7.15 -1.73 -6.09
CA VAL A 218 -6.49 -2.06 -4.82
C VAL A 218 -5.22 -2.88 -5.09
N TYR A 219 -5.29 -3.91 -5.93
CA TYR A 219 -4.12 -4.73 -6.30
C TYR A 219 -3.11 -3.92 -7.13
N GLY A 220 -3.59 -2.99 -7.95
CA GLY A 220 -2.75 -1.99 -8.61
C GLY A 220 -1.93 -1.17 -7.62
N TYR A 221 -2.55 -0.62 -6.57
CA TYR A 221 -1.79 0.07 -5.52
C TYR A 221 -0.91 -0.86 -4.67
N ALA A 222 -1.30 -2.12 -4.47
CA ALA A 222 -0.44 -3.11 -3.82
C ALA A 222 0.89 -3.27 -4.59
N LEU A 223 0.82 -3.31 -5.92
CA LEU A 223 1.97 -3.37 -6.82
C LEU A 223 2.70 -2.02 -6.95
N HIS A 224 1.97 -0.91 -6.95
CA HIS A 224 2.45 0.45 -7.16
C HIS A 224 2.21 1.34 -5.92
N PRO A 225 2.87 1.06 -4.77
CA PRO A 225 2.70 1.85 -3.56
C PRO A 225 3.08 3.31 -3.79
N PRO A 226 2.23 4.28 -3.40
CA PRO A 226 2.61 5.69 -3.42
C PRO A 226 3.85 5.95 -2.56
N THR A 227 4.63 6.95 -2.98
CA THR A 227 5.79 7.42 -2.22
C THR A 227 5.30 8.24 -1.03
N GLY A 228 5.80 7.92 0.16
CA GLY A 228 5.56 8.68 1.38
C GLY A 228 6.36 9.98 1.42
N SER A 229 6.07 10.79 2.43
CA SER A 229 6.79 12.01 2.80
C SER A 229 8.29 11.81 3.06
N ASP A 230 8.72 10.58 3.34
CA ASP A 230 10.13 10.18 3.50
C ASP A 230 10.83 9.83 2.17
N GLY A 231 10.14 9.96 1.03
CA GLY A 231 10.67 9.63 -0.28
C GLY A 231 10.82 8.13 -0.53
N GLN A 232 10.28 7.27 0.34
CA GLN A 232 10.21 5.82 0.13
C GLN A 232 8.76 5.37 -0.13
N PRO A 233 8.56 4.23 -0.81
CA PRO A 233 7.25 3.60 -0.86
C PRO A 233 6.63 3.45 0.53
N ARG A 234 5.32 3.66 0.62
CA ARG A 234 4.61 3.55 1.91
C ARG A 234 4.61 2.12 2.48
N TRP A 235 4.70 1.12 1.60
CA TRP A 235 4.88 -0.30 1.92
C TRP A 235 5.69 -0.99 0.80
N PRO A 236 6.22 -2.21 1.01
CA PRO A 236 6.87 -2.99 -0.04
C PRO A 236 5.91 -3.32 -1.20
N SER A 237 6.35 -3.07 -2.43
CA SER A 237 5.60 -3.47 -3.63
C SER A 237 5.33 -4.97 -3.63
N THR A 238 4.06 -5.36 -3.82
CA THR A 238 3.62 -6.75 -3.81
C THR A 238 2.76 -6.99 -5.05
N LYS A 239 3.23 -7.88 -5.94
CA LYS A 239 2.44 -8.31 -7.10
C LYS A 239 1.51 -9.44 -6.69
N ILE A 240 0.27 -9.11 -6.35
CA ILE A 240 -0.78 -10.10 -6.05
C ILE A 240 -1.19 -10.79 -7.34
N THR A 241 -1.45 -12.09 -7.33
CA THR A 241 -1.90 -12.83 -8.53
C THR A 241 -3.42 -12.74 -8.68
N HIS A 242 -3.92 -12.46 -9.89
CA HIS A 242 -5.37 -12.50 -10.16
C HIS A 242 -5.94 -13.91 -9.95
N ILE A 243 -7.15 -13.99 -9.39
CA ILE A 243 -7.98 -15.20 -9.45
C ILE A 243 -8.31 -15.55 -10.91
N ASP A 244 -8.75 -16.78 -11.17
CA ASP A 244 -9.31 -17.13 -12.49
C ASP A 244 -10.71 -16.52 -12.64
N PHE A 245 -10.84 -15.50 -13.50
CA PHE A 245 -12.13 -14.83 -13.71
C PHE A 245 -13.17 -15.70 -14.41
N SER A 246 -12.80 -16.88 -14.92
CA SER A 246 -13.77 -17.87 -15.42
C SER A 246 -14.47 -18.63 -14.29
N GLU A 247 -13.96 -18.58 -13.05
CA GLU A 247 -14.59 -19.18 -11.86
C GLU A 247 -15.69 -18.28 -11.26
N ILE A 248 -15.86 -17.05 -11.77
CA ILE A 248 -16.90 -16.12 -11.34
C ILE A 248 -17.90 -15.86 -12.46
N CYS A 249 -19.06 -15.30 -12.10
CA CYS A 249 -20.11 -14.93 -13.04
C CYS A 249 -19.62 -13.93 -14.11
N ASP A 250 -20.07 -14.09 -15.37
CA ASP A 250 -19.77 -13.16 -16.47
C ASP A 250 -20.27 -11.73 -16.20
N ALA A 251 -21.46 -11.62 -15.61
CA ALA A 251 -22.10 -10.33 -15.34
C ALA A 251 -23.04 -10.44 -14.13
N CYS A 252 -22.48 -10.32 -12.93
CA CYS A 252 -23.27 -10.21 -11.70
C CYS A 252 -22.66 -9.20 -10.72
N ALA A 253 -23.53 -8.59 -9.92
CA ALA A 253 -23.13 -7.64 -8.88
C ALA A 253 -22.62 -8.32 -7.61
N ASN A 254 -23.07 -9.56 -7.36
CA ASN A 254 -22.70 -10.36 -6.20
C ASN A 254 -22.44 -11.81 -6.67
N PRO A 255 -21.20 -12.32 -6.58
CA PRO A 255 -20.87 -13.70 -6.94
C PRO A 255 -21.51 -14.75 -6.03
N GLY A 256 -22.05 -14.35 -4.86
CA GLY A 256 -22.75 -15.21 -3.91
C GLY A 256 -21.84 -15.74 -2.81
N GLY A 257 -22.30 -15.69 -1.55
CA GLY A 257 -21.49 -16.06 -0.38
C GLY A 257 -21.14 -17.54 -0.25
N SER A 258 -21.75 -18.42 -1.05
CA SER A 258 -21.43 -19.84 -1.10
C SER A 258 -20.43 -20.21 -2.21
N LEU A 259 -20.03 -19.25 -3.05
CA LEU A 259 -19.03 -19.50 -4.09
C LEU A 259 -17.64 -19.63 -3.44
N VAL A 260 -16.91 -20.65 -3.87
CA VAL A 260 -15.50 -20.85 -3.53
C VAL A 260 -14.74 -21.00 -4.84
N VAL A 261 -13.71 -20.17 -5.04
CA VAL A 261 -12.82 -20.22 -6.21
C VAL A 261 -11.43 -20.70 -5.82
N SER A 262 -10.66 -21.15 -6.81
CA SER A 262 -9.31 -21.66 -6.60
C SER A 262 -8.32 -20.52 -6.30
N ARG A 263 -7.46 -20.69 -5.29
CA ARG A 263 -6.36 -19.74 -5.07
C ARG A 263 -5.39 -19.75 -6.26
N PRO A 264 -5.05 -18.58 -6.80
CA PRO A 264 -4.10 -18.50 -7.89
C PRO A 264 -2.66 -18.70 -7.41
N SER A 265 -1.78 -19.11 -8.32
CA SER A 265 -0.36 -19.39 -8.03
C SER A 265 0.55 -18.50 -8.89
N PRO A 266 1.60 -17.88 -8.31
CA PRO A 266 1.99 -17.96 -6.90
C PRO A 266 1.08 -17.12 -5.96
N GLU A 267 1.05 -17.49 -4.69
CA GLU A 267 0.38 -16.74 -3.61
C GLU A 267 1.37 -15.83 -2.86
N HIS A 268 0.86 -14.77 -2.21
CA HIS A 268 1.71 -13.81 -1.51
C HIS A 268 1.17 -13.51 -0.11
N SER A 269 2.05 -13.55 0.90
CA SER A 269 1.70 -12.99 2.20
C SER A 269 1.44 -11.50 2.03
N GLY A 270 0.29 -11.01 2.45
CA GLY A 270 -0.02 -9.59 2.35
C GLY A 270 0.53 -8.74 3.50
N ASP A 271 1.39 -9.32 4.34
CA ASP A 271 1.88 -8.64 5.53
C ASP A 271 2.98 -7.63 5.14
N CYS A 272 2.82 -6.35 5.53
CA CYS A 272 3.85 -5.32 5.33
C CYS A 272 5.06 -5.48 6.27
N VAL A 273 5.25 -6.65 6.90
CA VAL A 273 6.58 -7.03 7.35
C VAL A 273 7.40 -7.19 6.09
N ALA A 274 8.06 -6.10 5.71
CA ALA A 274 9.34 -6.09 5.04
C ALA A 274 9.70 -7.48 4.49
N SER A 275 9.12 -7.89 3.37
CA SER A 275 9.50 -9.13 2.70
C SER A 275 10.72 -8.79 1.85
N GLY A 276 11.87 -9.29 2.28
CA GLY A 276 13.17 -8.97 1.68
C GLY A 276 14.29 -9.50 2.56
N PRO A 277 15.52 -9.62 2.05
CA PRO A 277 16.62 -9.99 2.91
C PRO A 277 16.87 -8.86 3.92
N ASP A 278 17.13 -9.24 5.17
CA ASP A 278 17.56 -8.34 6.26
C ASP A 278 18.60 -7.31 5.79
N TRP A 279 19.48 -7.71 4.86
CA TRP A 279 20.46 -6.85 4.21
C TRP A 279 20.30 -6.93 2.69
N ALA A 280 20.01 -5.81 2.05
CA ALA A 280 19.93 -5.68 0.60
C ALA A 280 20.53 -4.34 0.16
N ALA A 281 21.02 -4.31 -1.07
CA ALA A 281 21.62 -3.13 -1.65
C ALA A 281 21.19 -2.98 -3.11
N GLN A 282 20.85 -1.76 -3.52
CA GLN A 282 20.66 -1.39 -4.91
C GLN A 282 21.84 -0.54 -5.38
N TYR A 283 22.40 -0.86 -6.55
CA TYR A 283 23.48 -0.08 -7.16
C TYR A 283 23.02 1.35 -7.48
N VAL A 284 23.85 2.34 -7.16
CA VAL A 284 23.63 3.76 -7.53
C VAL A 284 24.71 4.23 -8.50
N SER A 285 25.98 4.14 -8.10
CA SER A 285 27.12 4.54 -8.92
C SER A 285 28.41 3.87 -8.47
N GLN A 286 29.44 3.88 -9.31
CA GLN A 286 30.80 3.47 -8.95
C GLN A 286 31.82 4.25 -9.77
N SER A 287 33.07 4.31 -9.29
CA SER A 287 34.16 5.06 -9.95
C SER A 287 34.98 4.23 -10.95
N PHE A 288 34.69 2.93 -11.07
CA PHE A 288 35.40 1.99 -11.94
C PHE A 288 34.44 1.40 -13.00
N PRO A 289 34.93 0.84 -14.11
CA PRO A 289 34.06 0.33 -15.17
C PRO A 289 33.08 -0.75 -14.69
N LEU A 290 31.85 -0.74 -15.22
CA LEU A 290 30.89 -1.82 -15.02
C LEU A 290 31.41 -3.11 -15.68
N SER A 291 30.91 -4.29 -15.26
CA SER A 291 31.42 -5.57 -15.78
C SER A 291 31.31 -5.72 -17.30
N GLY A 292 30.38 -5.00 -17.94
CA GLY A 292 30.21 -4.95 -19.40
C GLY A 292 31.04 -3.87 -20.12
N GLN A 293 31.79 -3.04 -19.40
CA GLN A 293 32.56 -1.91 -19.94
C GLN A 293 34.08 -2.15 -19.95
N GLY A 294 34.52 -3.38 -19.70
CA GLY A 294 35.92 -3.75 -19.56
C GLY A 294 36.39 -3.75 -18.10
N ALA A 295 37.55 -4.36 -17.83
CA ALA A 295 38.13 -4.40 -16.50
C ALA A 295 38.91 -3.12 -16.19
N LEU A 296 38.97 -2.74 -14.91
CA LEU A 296 39.96 -1.78 -14.44
C LEU A 296 41.35 -2.39 -14.60
N THR A 297 42.22 -1.73 -15.37
CA THR A 297 43.61 -2.17 -15.57
C THR A 297 44.50 -1.54 -14.50
N LEU A 298 45.28 -2.38 -13.80
CA LEU A 298 46.27 -1.96 -12.81
C LEU A 298 47.60 -2.65 -13.11
N HIS A 299 48.71 -1.95 -12.88
CA HIS A 299 50.05 -2.53 -12.90
C HIS A 299 50.35 -3.24 -11.57
N VAL A 300 51.27 -4.20 -11.58
CA VAL A 300 51.71 -4.89 -10.35
C VAL A 300 52.30 -3.88 -9.38
N GLY A 301 51.73 -3.80 -8.18
CA GLY A 301 52.12 -2.85 -7.13
C GLY A 301 51.39 -1.49 -7.20
N GLU A 302 50.53 -1.26 -8.20
CA GLU A 302 49.73 -0.05 -8.33
C GLU A 302 48.56 -0.05 -7.33
N THR A 303 48.29 1.11 -6.74
CA THR A 303 47.12 1.34 -5.88
C THR A 303 46.19 2.34 -6.56
N ALA A 304 44.91 1.97 -6.71
CA ALA A 304 43.89 2.86 -7.24
C ALA A 304 42.77 3.06 -6.22
N ALA A 305 42.37 4.32 -6.03
CA ALA A 305 41.20 4.65 -5.23
C ALA A 305 39.93 4.31 -6.03
N ALA A 306 39.06 3.48 -5.47
CA ALA A 306 37.80 3.08 -6.07
C ALA A 306 36.65 3.31 -5.08
N SER A 307 35.49 3.74 -5.57
CA SER A 307 34.28 3.89 -4.77
C SER A 307 33.08 3.23 -5.43
N ILE A 308 32.16 2.75 -4.59
CA ILE A 308 30.84 2.28 -4.98
C ILE A 308 29.80 2.89 -4.03
N VAL A 309 28.74 3.43 -4.59
CA VAL A 309 27.59 3.95 -3.87
C VAL A 309 26.45 2.98 -4.05
N LEU A 310 25.90 2.54 -2.91
CA LEU A 310 24.78 1.62 -2.84
C LEU A 310 23.68 2.26 -2.01
N LYS A 311 22.43 2.12 -2.45
CA LYS A 311 21.23 2.46 -1.66
C LYS A 311 20.86 1.24 -0.83
N ASN A 312 20.66 1.42 0.47
CA ASN A 312 20.10 0.36 1.31
C ASN A 312 18.64 0.11 0.89
N THR A 313 18.35 -1.13 0.51
CA THR A 313 17.00 -1.62 0.20
C THR A 313 16.61 -2.82 1.07
N GLY A 314 17.46 -3.18 2.05
CA GLY A 314 17.20 -4.24 3.02
C GLY A 314 16.41 -3.77 4.23
N LEU A 315 15.96 -4.73 5.02
CA LEU A 315 15.07 -4.47 6.15
C LEU A 315 15.78 -3.85 7.36
N LYS A 316 17.09 -4.09 7.49
CA LYS A 316 17.94 -3.53 8.56
C LYS A 316 18.79 -2.39 8.03
N ALA A 317 18.93 -1.34 8.86
CA ALA A 317 19.90 -0.29 8.61
C ALA A 317 21.32 -0.87 8.58
N TRP A 318 22.14 -0.42 7.63
CA TRP A 318 23.57 -0.75 7.65
C TRP A 318 24.23 -0.08 8.85
N ASN A 319 25.15 -0.82 9.48
CA ASN A 319 25.90 -0.36 10.64
C ASN A 319 27.39 -0.66 10.48
N SER A 320 28.17 -0.36 11.53
CA SER A 320 29.62 -0.61 11.54
C SER A 320 30.01 -2.08 11.42
N GLN A 321 29.07 -3.03 11.45
CA GLN A 321 29.27 -4.46 11.24
C GLN A 321 28.81 -4.97 9.87
N THR A 322 28.11 -4.16 9.07
CA THR A 322 27.70 -4.54 7.71
C THR A 322 28.90 -4.56 6.76
N ARG A 323 29.04 -5.60 5.94
CA ARG A 323 30.18 -5.81 5.02
C ARG A 323 29.69 -6.22 3.64
N LEU A 324 30.42 -5.80 2.60
CA LEU A 324 30.25 -6.32 1.24
C LEU A 324 30.92 -7.70 1.14
N ALA A 325 30.32 -8.61 0.38
CA ALA A 325 30.86 -9.94 0.14
C ALA A 325 30.86 -10.24 -1.36
N THR A 326 31.77 -11.10 -1.80
CA THR A 326 31.82 -11.58 -3.18
C THR A 326 30.64 -12.54 -3.46
N THR A 327 30.10 -12.48 -4.68
CA THR A 327 28.95 -13.30 -5.11
C THR A 327 29.30 -14.77 -5.43
N GLY A 328 30.59 -15.15 -5.38
CA GLY A 328 31.03 -16.54 -5.41
C GLY A 328 32.37 -16.77 -6.13
N PRO A 329 33.20 -17.73 -5.69
CA PRO A 329 33.17 -18.38 -4.39
C PRO A 329 33.51 -17.39 -3.26
N ARG A 330 32.85 -17.56 -2.11
CA ARG A 330 33.16 -16.79 -0.89
C ARG A 330 34.56 -17.18 -0.38
N ASP A 331 35.23 -16.23 0.27
CA ASP A 331 36.52 -16.45 0.96
C ASP A 331 37.68 -16.95 0.07
N ARG A 332 37.62 -16.68 -1.25
CA ARG A 332 38.79 -16.90 -2.13
C ARG A 332 39.84 -15.84 -1.84
N ALA A 333 41.11 -16.26 -1.77
CA ALA A 333 42.22 -15.32 -1.85
C ALA A 333 42.07 -14.43 -3.09
N SER A 334 42.09 -13.11 -2.88
CA SER A 334 42.06 -12.14 -3.95
C SER A 334 43.50 -11.94 -4.45
N PRO A 335 43.73 -11.95 -5.77
CA PRO A 335 45.04 -11.54 -6.33
C PRO A 335 45.31 -10.05 -6.14
N PHE A 336 44.30 -9.29 -5.70
CA PHE A 336 44.39 -7.90 -5.28
C PHE A 336 44.21 -7.81 -3.77
N ALA A 337 45.07 -7.08 -3.07
CA ALA A 337 44.92 -6.83 -1.64
C ALA A 337 45.34 -5.40 -1.33
N GLY A 338 44.62 -4.75 -0.41
CA GLY A 338 45.03 -3.48 0.19
C GLY A 338 45.75 -3.72 1.52
N PRO A 339 46.66 -2.83 1.94
CA PRO A 339 47.30 -2.91 3.25
C PRO A 339 46.32 -2.71 4.42
N ASP A 340 45.12 -2.22 4.14
CA ASP A 340 44.01 -1.95 5.06
C ASP A 340 42.97 -3.09 5.11
N TRP A 341 43.16 -4.15 4.31
CA TRP A 341 42.29 -5.33 4.32
C TRP A 341 42.47 -6.12 5.63
N LEU A 342 41.37 -6.66 6.14
CA LEU A 342 41.35 -7.48 7.36
C LEU A 342 41.97 -8.89 7.13
N ALA A 343 42.01 -9.36 5.89
CA ALA A 343 42.55 -10.64 5.43
C ALA A 343 42.79 -10.64 3.89
N PRO A 344 43.50 -11.63 3.30
CA PRO A 344 43.75 -11.71 1.84
C PRO A 344 42.52 -11.81 0.92
N HIS A 345 41.32 -11.75 1.48
CA HIS A 345 40.03 -11.84 0.80
C HIS A 345 39.08 -10.68 1.15
N ARG A 346 39.46 -9.75 2.05
CA ARG A 346 38.68 -8.58 2.49
C ARG A 346 39.46 -7.69 3.44
#